data_AF-A0A1M4VCU2-F1
#
_entry.id   AF-A0A1M4VCU2-F1
#
_cell.length_a   1.000
_cell.length_b   1.000
_cell.length_c   1.000
_cell.angle_alpha   90.00
_cell.angle_beta   90.00
_cell.angle_gamma   90.00
#
_symmetry.space_group_name_H-M   'P 1'
#
loop_
_entity.id
_entity.type
_entity.pdbx_description
1 polymer ?
#
loop_
_entity_poly.entity_id
_entity_poly.type
_entity_poly.pdbx_seq_one_letter_code
_entity_poly.pdbx_strand_id
1 'polypeptide(L)'
;MTVTPGSTASLQGVKGGLGSGSTLTLSDSQALFNHIDSPAIQSVAPLISSRETLTYSSSNWTTTVYGTTPSWLSIRSRTMEAGRFITSGDASSGSDVIVLGAITAQELFGNSFPIGRSVDVAGQLMTVIGVLAPVGNGTSATSNQDDLAIVPISTAQEAVLGVSPTQSVQSILIKATCAKTLSAAYQEADKELLMLHGITTPPLASWLVKIKHSPNAHSSRIRRSLLLGRLRRSLLRINRW
;
A
#
# COMPACT_ATOMS: atom_id res chain seq x y z
N MET A 1 3.15 4.23 8.00
CA MET A 1 4.12 3.20 7.60
C MET A 1 3.55 2.38 6.44
N THR A 2 4.41 1.68 5.70
CA THR A 2 4.00 0.82 4.57
C THR A 2 4.55 -0.58 4.79
N VAL A 3 3.67 -1.58 4.74
CA VAL A 3 4.01 -3.00 4.78
C VAL A 3 4.05 -3.51 3.35
N THR A 4 5.13 -4.19 2.96
CA THR A 4 5.29 -4.80 1.64
C THR A 4 5.72 -6.25 1.82
N PRO A 5 5.22 -7.20 1.00
CA PRO A 5 5.67 -8.58 1.04
C PRO A 5 7.19 -8.68 0.89
N GLY A 6 7.79 -9.64 1.58
CA GLY A 6 9.23 -9.89 1.52
C GLY A 6 9.55 -10.83 0.36
N SER A 7 10.72 -10.68 -0.25
CA SER A 7 11.25 -11.70 -1.16
C SER A 7 11.99 -12.76 -0.34
N THR A 8 11.57 -14.02 -0.46
CA THR A 8 12.39 -15.13 0.03
C THR A 8 13.56 -15.28 -0.94
N ALA A 9 14.76 -14.87 -0.51
CA ALA A 9 15.98 -15.34 -1.17
C ALA A 9 16.13 -16.82 -0.79
N SER A 10 15.99 -17.74 -1.76
CA SER A 10 16.39 -19.12 -1.52
C SER A 10 17.91 -19.16 -1.29
N LEU A 11 18.38 -20.08 -0.46
CA LEU A 11 19.79 -20.23 -0.04
C LEU A 11 20.77 -20.55 -1.20
N GLN A 12 20.31 -20.55 -2.45
CA GLN A 12 21.08 -20.87 -3.67
C GLN A 12 21.21 -19.71 -4.65
N GLY A 13 20.92 -18.46 -4.22
CA GLY A 13 21.24 -17.27 -5.02
C GLY A 13 20.26 -16.98 -6.17
N VAL A 14 19.16 -17.72 -6.27
CA VAL A 14 18.06 -17.38 -7.18
C VAL A 14 17.18 -16.33 -6.50
N LYS A 15 17.15 -15.11 -7.04
CA LYS A 15 16.13 -14.11 -6.65
C LYS A 15 14.77 -14.67 -7.06
N GLY A 16 14.01 -15.21 -6.10
CA GLY A 16 12.61 -15.55 -6.32
C GLY A 16 11.90 -14.31 -6.88
N GLY A 17 11.15 -14.48 -7.97
CA GLY A 17 10.28 -13.44 -8.49
C GLY A 17 9.32 -12.95 -7.42
N LEU A 18 8.73 -11.76 -7.62
CA LEU A 18 7.63 -11.26 -6.79
C LEU A 18 6.59 -12.39 -6.59
N GLY A 19 6.42 -12.88 -5.36
CA GLY A 19 5.43 -13.93 -5.03
C GLY A 19 5.95 -15.22 -4.36
N SER A 20 7.24 -15.39 -4.08
CA SER A 20 7.75 -16.59 -3.36
C SER A 20 7.75 -16.47 -1.82
N GLY A 21 7.28 -15.35 -1.27
CA GLY A 21 7.01 -15.13 0.16
C GLY A 21 5.52 -14.88 0.39
N SER A 22 5.02 -15.14 1.60
CA SER A 22 3.63 -14.93 2.02
C SER A 22 3.00 -13.68 1.40
N THR A 23 2.07 -13.88 0.45
CA THR A 23 1.41 -12.79 -0.27
C THR A 23 0.44 -12.09 0.68
N LEU A 24 0.60 -10.77 0.88
CA LEU A 24 -0.36 -9.98 1.66
C LEU A 24 -1.71 -9.99 0.97
N THR A 25 -2.79 -10.11 1.72
CA THR A 25 -4.15 -10.20 1.23
C THR A 25 -5.03 -9.03 1.69
N LEU A 26 -6.22 -8.90 1.12
CA LEU A 26 -7.24 -7.95 1.55
C LEU A 26 -7.72 -8.30 2.96
N SER A 27 -7.87 -9.59 3.26
CA SER A 27 -8.22 -10.11 4.58
C SER A 27 -7.20 -9.69 5.64
N ASP A 28 -5.91 -9.71 5.32
CA ASP A 28 -4.85 -9.17 6.18
C ASP A 28 -5.09 -7.69 6.54
N SER A 29 -5.47 -6.88 5.54
CA SER A 29 -5.75 -5.46 5.78
C SER A 29 -6.99 -5.23 6.66
N GLN A 30 -7.98 -6.12 6.56
CA GLN A 30 -9.20 -6.08 7.39
C GLN A 30 -8.90 -6.47 8.84
N ALA A 31 -8.11 -7.53 9.04
CA ALA A 31 -7.69 -7.96 10.38
C ALA A 31 -6.86 -6.88 11.10
N LEU A 32 -5.94 -6.22 10.39
CA LEU A 32 -5.17 -5.09 10.93
C LEU A 32 -6.02 -3.87 11.30
N PHE A 33 -7.18 -3.71 10.66
CA PHE A 33 -8.12 -2.64 10.99
C PHE A 33 -8.94 -2.98 12.25
N ASN A 34 -8.91 -4.22 12.74
CA ASN A 34 -9.61 -4.59 13.96
C ASN A 34 -8.96 -3.91 15.18
N HIS A 35 -9.61 -2.84 15.66
CA HIS A 35 -9.14 -2.06 16.81
C HIS A 35 -9.07 -2.84 18.12
N ILE A 36 -9.72 -4.01 18.20
CA ILE A 36 -9.61 -4.91 19.36
C ILE A 36 -8.20 -5.51 19.45
N ASP A 37 -7.66 -5.93 18.31
CA ASP A 37 -6.37 -6.63 18.24
C ASP A 37 -5.20 -5.66 18.02
N SER A 38 -5.46 -4.49 17.42
CA SER A 38 -4.45 -3.48 17.07
C SER A 38 -4.86 -2.04 17.46
N PRO A 39 -4.88 -1.69 18.76
CA PRO A 39 -5.33 -0.37 19.23
C PRO A 39 -4.41 0.79 18.84
N ALA A 40 -3.13 0.53 18.51
CA ALA A 40 -2.20 1.57 18.07
C ALA A 40 -2.36 1.95 16.59
N ILE A 41 -3.14 1.17 15.83
CA ILE A 41 -3.45 1.41 14.42
C ILE A 41 -4.73 2.26 14.33
N GLN A 42 -4.61 3.43 13.68
CA GLN A 42 -5.74 4.34 13.44
C GLN A 42 -6.46 4.02 12.13
N SER A 43 -5.71 3.72 11.07
CA SER A 43 -6.30 3.47 9.75
C SER A 43 -5.42 2.57 8.92
N VAL A 44 -6.06 1.73 8.11
CA VAL A 44 -5.42 0.79 7.19
C VAL A 44 -5.99 1.00 5.80
N ALA A 45 -5.12 1.00 4.78
CA ALA A 45 -5.53 0.99 3.39
C ALA A 45 -4.69 -0.01 2.58
N PRO A 46 -5.30 -1.04 1.99
CA PRO A 46 -4.63 -1.87 0.99
C PRO A 46 -4.31 -1.02 -0.24
N LEU A 47 -3.22 -1.38 -0.93
CA LEU A 47 -2.78 -0.69 -2.12
C LEU A 47 -2.36 -1.70 -3.19
N ILE A 48 -3.01 -1.58 -4.34
CA ILE A 48 -2.60 -2.17 -5.61
C ILE A 48 -2.18 -1.01 -6.50
N SER A 49 -1.11 -1.18 -7.27
CA SER A 49 -0.66 -0.19 -8.23
C SER A 49 -0.30 -0.83 -9.56
N SER A 50 -0.71 -0.17 -10.63
CA SER A 50 -0.29 -0.48 -11.99
C SER A 50 -0.03 0.81 -12.75
N ARG A 51 0.69 0.72 -13.86
CA ARG A 51 0.93 1.86 -14.76
C ARG A 51 0.05 1.65 -15.98
N GLU A 52 -0.93 2.53 -16.15
CA GLU A 52 -1.92 2.43 -17.22
C GLU A 52 -1.94 3.70 -18.06
N THR A 53 -2.35 3.56 -19.31
CA THR A 53 -2.67 4.68 -20.19
C THR A 53 -4.15 5.02 -20.05
N LEU A 54 -4.42 6.26 -19.66
CA LEU A 54 -5.75 6.84 -19.61
C LEU A 54 -6.02 7.56 -20.93
N THR A 55 -7.21 7.37 -21.49
CA THR A 55 -7.61 8.00 -22.75
C THR A 55 -8.90 8.78 -22.57
N TYR A 56 -8.91 10.03 -23.05
CA TYR A 56 -10.09 10.88 -23.10
C TYR A 56 -10.13 11.65 -24.42
N SER A 57 -11.16 11.40 -25.23
CA SER A 57 -11.29 12.00 -26.57
C SER A 57 -10.04 11.77 -27.43
N SER A 58 -9.28 12.83 -27.75
CA SER A 58 -8.04 12.76 -28.54
C SER A 58 -6.78 12.79 -27.67
N SER A 59 -6.93 12.89 -26.35
CA SER A 59 -5.83 12.97 -25.38
C SER A 59 -5.59 11.61 -24.75
N ASN A 60 -4.32 11.26 -24.53
CA ASN A 60 -3.94 10.13 -23.70
C ASN A 60 -2.79 10.52 -22.76
N TRP A 61 -2.76 9.90 -21.59
CA TRP A 61 -1.73 10.13 -20.59
C TRP A 61 -1.45 8.86 -19.82
N THR A 62 -0.17 8.52 -19.64
CA THR A 62 0.23 7.33 -18.88
C THR A 62 0.56 7.71 -17.46
N THR A 63 -0.15 7.15 -16.49
CA THR A 63 0.00 7.47 -15.07
C THR A 63 0.02 6.20 -14.21
N THR A 64 0.26 6.37 -12.91
CA THR A 64 0.13 5.28 -11.93
C THR A 64 -1.31 5.22 -11.42
N VAL A 65 -2.00 4.11 -11.67
CA VAL A 65 -3.33 3.84 -11.13
C VAL A 65 -3.18 3.12 -9.79
N TYR A 66 -3.82 3.65 -8.75
CA TYR A 66 -3.86 3.07 -7.41
C TYR A 66 -5.26 2.52 -7.10
N GLY A 67 -5.34 1.22 -6.85
CA GLY A 67 -6.50 0.58 -6.25
C GLY A 67 -6.42 0.64 -4.73
N THR A 68 -7.38 1.27 -4.07
CA THR A 68 -7.35 1.44 -2.60
C THR A 68 -8.73 1.67 -1.99
N THR A 69 -8.75 1.92 -0.67
CA THR A 69 -9.95 2.21 0.12
C THR A 69 -10.00 3.69 0.54
N PRO A 70 -11.14 4.21 1.03
CA PRO A 70 -11.28 5.62 1.41
C PRO A 70 -10.24 6.10 2.44
N SER A 71 -9.78 5.20 3.30
CA SER A 71 -8.74 5.45 4.31
C SER A 71 -7.45 6.01 3.72
N TRP A 72 -7.15 5.74 2.45
CA TRP A 72 -5.94 6.23 1.77
C TRP A 72 -5.81 7.75 1.83
N LEU A 73 -6.90 8.50 1.68
CA LEU A 73 -6.90 9.96 1.68
C LEU A 73 -6.36 10.52 3.00
N SER A 74 -6.84 9.97 4.13
CA SER A 74 -6.38 10.33 5.49
C SER A 74 -4.96 9.85 5.76
N ILE A 75 -4.59 8.67 5.28
CA ILE A 75 -3.24 8.10 5.47
C ILE A 75 -2.19 8.92 4.71
N ARG A 76 -2.52 9.42 3.52
CA ARG A 76 -1.63 10.25 2.70
C ARG A 76 -1.75 11.74 2.98
N SER A 77 -2.66 12.15 3.88
CA SER A 77 -2.95 13.54 4.19
C SER A 77 -3.23 14.37 2.94
N ARG A 78 -3.98 13.80 1.99
CA ARG A 78 -4.40 14.47 0.76
C ARG A 78 -5.77 15.11 0.95
N THR A 79 -6.06 16.12 0.15
CA THR A 79 -7.35 16.81 0.12
C THR A 79 -7.90 16.81 -1.31
N MET A 80 -9.22 16.95 -1.42
CA MET A 80 -9.89 17.11 -2.71
C MET A 80 -9.83 18.58 -3.14
N GLU A 81 -9.54 18.82 -4.41
CA GLU A 81 -9.73 20.12 -5.05
C GLU A 81 -11.16 20.26 -5.56
N ALA A 82 -11.67 19.20 -6.20
CA ALA A 82 -13.02 19.17 -6.76
C ALA A 82 -13.66 17.79 -6.60
N GLY A 83 -14.99 17.76 -6.55
CA GLY A 83 -15.79 16.54 -6.45
C GLY A 83 -15.67 15.84 -5.10
N ARG A 84 -15.70 14.51 -5.12
CA ARG A 84 -15.63 13.67 -3.92
C ARG A 84 -14.56 12.59 -4.06
N PHE A 85 -14.08 12.10 -2.93
CA PHE A 85 -13.24 10.90 -2.91
C PHE A 85 -14.09 9.62 -3.01
N ILE A 86 -13.42 8.48 -3.21
CA ILE A 86 -14.04 7.16 -3.15
C ILE A 86 -14.64 6.90 -1.75
N THR A 87 -15.78 6.21 -1.70
CA THR A 87 -16.47 5.81 -0.47
C THR A 87 -16.33 4.31 -0.22
N SER A 88 -16.68 3.86 0.98
CA SER A 88 -16.70 2.42 1.29
C SER A 88 -17.73 1.67 0.44
N GLY A 89 -18.83 2.34 0.08
CA GLY A 89 -19.80 1.83 -0.88
C GLY A 89 -19.14 1.52 -2.23
N ASP A 90 -18.45 2.51 -2.81
CA ASP A 90 -17.76 2.36 -4.11
C ASP A 90 -16.74 1.20 -4.09
N ALA A 91 -16.00 1.05 -2.98
CA ALA A 91 -15.02 -0.02 -2.78
C ALA A 91 -15.63 -1.41 -2.55
N SER A 92 -16.89 -1.47 -2.13
CA SER A 92 -17.60 -2.74 -1.94
C SER A 92 -18.40 -3.17 -3.18
N SER A 93 -18.90 -2.20 -3.96
CA SER A 93 -19.77 -2.45 -5.11
C SER A 93 -19.03 -2.60 -6.44
N GLY A 94 -17.70 -2.41 -6.48
CA GLY A 94 -16.99 -2.45 -7.76
C GLY A 94 -17.31 -1.27 -8.65
N SER A 95 -17.60 -0.09 -8.09
CA SER A 95 -18.01 1.06 -8.91
C SER A 95 -16.92 1.48 -9.90
N ASP A 96 -17.31 1.70 -11.16
CA ASP A 96 -16.44 2.22 -12.23
C ASP A 96 -16.21 3.74 -12.08
N VAL A 97 -15.55 4.12 -11.00
CA VAL A 97 -15.26 5.51 -10.66
C VAL A 97 -13.77 5.74 -10.50
N ILE A 98 -13.33 6.94 -10.85
CA ILE A 98 -11.93 7.34 -10.81
C ILE A 98 -11.77 8.73 -10.18
N VAL A 99 -10.73 8.89 -9.36
CA VAL A 99 -10.28 10.17 -8.82
C VAL A 99 -8.91 10.45 -9.44
N LEU A 100 -8.73 11.65 -9.99
CA LEU A 100 -7.48 12.02 -10.67
C LEU A 100 -6.59 12.89 -9.78
N GLY A 101 -5.27 12.72 -9.91
CA GLY A 101 -4.30 13.70 -9.45
C GLY A 101 -4.31 14.96 -10.32
N ALA A 102 -3.80 16.06 -9.78
CA ALA A 102 -3.84 17.36 -10.46
C ALA A 102 -3.12 17.34 -11.83
N ILE A 103 -1.96 16.68 -11.94
CA ILE A 103 -1.23 16.60 -13.22
C ILE A 103 -2.01 15.74 -14.21
N THR A 104 -2.47 14.56 -13.79
CA THR A 104 -3.24 13.65 -14.66
C THR A 104 -4.52 14.30 -15.17
N ALA A 105 -5.23 15.06 -14.32
CA ALA A 105 -6.41 15.81 -14.72
C ALA A 105 -6.06 16.90 -15.75
N GLN A 106 -4.99 17.66 -15.51
CA GLN A 106 -4.54 18.72 -16.41
C GLN A 106 -4.13 18.19 -17.79
N GLU A 107 -3.39 17.08 -17.84
CA GLU A 107 -2.93 16.49 -19.11
C GLU A 107 -4.10 15.90 -19.93
N LEU A 108 -5.08 15.28 -19.27
CA LEU A 108 -6.23 14.68 -19.96
C LEU A 108 -7.27 15.69 -20.40
N PHE A 109 -7.57 16.71 -19.57
CA PHE A 109 -8.70 17.60 -19.76
C PHE A 109 -8.31 19.05 -20.10
N GLY A 110 -7.03 19.42 -19.94
CA GLY A 110 -6.59 20.80 -20.05
C GLY A 110 -7.34 21.68 -19.05
N ASN A 111 -7.98 22.74 -19.56
CA ASN A 111 -8.81 23.64 -18.75
C ASN A 111 -10.28 23.19 -18.66
N SER A 112 -10.64 22.01 -19.18
CA SER A 112 -12.01 21.51 -19.18
C SER A 112 -12.35 20.89 -17.82
N PHE A 113 -13.62 21.01 -17.42
CA PHE A 113 -14.08 20.43 -16.16
C PHE A 113 -14.14 18.88 -16.24
N PRO A 114 -13.36 18.15 -15.42
CA PRO A 114 -13.21 16.71 -15.56
C PRO A 114 -14.32 15.91 -14.86
N ILE A 115 -14.96 16.45 -13.82
CA ILE A 115 -15.95 15.71 -13.02
C ILE A 115 -17.18 15.35 -13.87
N GLY A 116 -17.63 14.11 -13.75
CA GLY A 116 -18.76 13.53 -14.48
C GLY A 116 -18.40 13.07 -15.91
N ARG A 117 -17.15 13.26 -16.35
CA ARG A 117 -16.67 12.74 -17.63
C ARG A 117 -16.19 11.31 -17.48
N SER A 118 -16.30 10.55 -18.56
CA SER A 118 -15.80 9.18 -18.62
C SER A 118 -14.41 9.15 -19.25
N VAL A 119 -13.50 8.41 -18.63
CA VAL A 119 -12.12 8.17 -19.09
C VAL A 119 -11.96 6.68 -19.30
N ASP A 120 -11.35 6.30 -20.42
CA ASP A 120 -10.96 4.92 -20.66
C ASP A 120 -9.64 4.63 -19.93
N VAL A 121 -9.62 3.55 -19.14
CA VAL A 121 -8.46 3.07 -18.40
C VAL A 121 -8.21 1.64 -18.84
N ALA A 122 -7.23 1.43 -19.72
CA ALA A 122 -6.90 0.11 -20.27
C ALA A 122 -8.12 -0.65 -20.85
N GLY A 123 -9.05 0.05 -21.51
CA GLY A 123 -10.26 -0.54 -22.10
C GLY A 123 -11.48 -0.58 -21.17
N GLN A 124 -11.37 -0.10 -19.94
CA GLN A 124 -12.49 0.04 -19.00
C GLN A 124 -12.89 1.50 -18.82
N LEU A 125 -14.17 1.79 -19.08
CA LEU A 125 -14.69 3.16 -19.00
C LEU A 125 -15.06 3.51 -17.55
N MET A 126 -14.41 4.52 -16.99
CA MET A 126 -14.62 4.96 -15.61
C MET A 126 -15.07 6.41 -15.53
N THR A 127 -15.96 6.73 -14.60
CA THR A 127 -16.46 8.10 -14.40
C THR A 127 -15.58 8.86 -13.41
N VAL A 128 -15.10 10.03 -13.81
CA VAL A 128 -14.33 10.93 -12.93
C VAL A 128 -15.26 11.53 -11.88
N ILE A 129 -15.03 11.20 -10.61
CA ILE A 129 -15.84 11.69 -9.48
C ILE A 129 -15.13 12.74 -8.63
N GLY A 130 -13.81 12.92 -8.82
CA GLY A 130 -13.01 13.85 -8.04
C GLY A 130 -11.64 14.15 -8.63
N VAL A 131 -11.07 15.27 -8.19
CA VAL A 131 -9.67 15.66 -8.45
C VAL A 131 -8.99 16.00 -7.13
N LEU A 132 -7.80 15.45 -6.89
CA LEU A 132 -7.00 15.75 -5.72
C LEU A 132 -6.33 17.11 -5.85
N ALA A 133 -6.27 17.85 -4.74
CA ALA A 133 -5.49 19.07 -4.65
C ALA A 133 -4.00 18.76 -4.86
N PRO A 134 -3.27 19.62 -5.61
CA PRO A 134 -1.84 19.45 -5.84
C PRO A 134 -1.05 19.49 -4.53
N VAL A 135 0.03 18.70 -4.45
CA VAL A 135 0.94 18.74 -3.29
C VAL A 135 2.12 19.66 -3.57
N GLY A 136 2.19 20.74 -2.79
CA GLY A 136 3.27 21.73 -2.86
C GLY A 136 3.05 22.80 -3.92
N ASN A 137 4.01 23.71 -4.05
CA ASN A 137 3.95 24.88 -4.94
C ASN A 137 4.53 24.60 -6.34
N GLY A 138 4.45 23.35 -6.82
CA GLY A 138 5.19 22.91 -8.00
C GLY A 138 4.28 22.58 -9.18
N THR A 139 4.20 23.50 -10.15
CA THR A 139 3.64 23.29 -11.50
C THR A 139 4.52 22.40 -12.39
N SER A 140 5.50 21.68 -11.83
CA SER A 140 6.38 20.81 -12.59
C SER A 140 5.85 19.38 -12.60
N ALA A 141 5.73 18.82 -13.80
CA ALA A 141 5.38 17.43 -14.11
C ALA A 141 6.33 16.36 -13.48
N THR A 142 7.19 16.76 -12.56
CA THR A 142 8.19 15.92 -11.86
C THR A 142 7.74 15.49 -10.47
N SER A 143 6.63 16.02 -9.95
CA SER A 143 5.98 15.49 -8.75
C SER A 143 5.20 14.23 -9.11
N ASN A 144 5.81 13.05 -8.96
CA ASN A 144 5.12 11.76 -9.03
C ASN A 144 4.01 11.60 -7.94
N GLN A 145 3.78 12.63 -7.12
CA GLN A 145 2.69 12.65 -6.14
C GLN A 145 1.39 13.21 -6.72
N ASP A 146 1.45 13.93 -7.84
CA ASP A 146 0.26 14.54 -8.48
C ASP A 146 -0.05 13.92 -9.86
N ASP A 147 0.88 13.13 -10.40
CA ASP A 147 0.66 12.25 -11.54
C ASP A 147 0.22 10.85 -11.06
N LEU A 148 -1.07 10.73 -10.77
CA LEU A 148 -1.69 9.47 -10.33
C LEU A 148 -3.19 9.46 -10.62
N ALA A 149 -3.75 8.26 -10.66
CA ALA A 149 -5.18 8.02 -10.62
C ALA A 149 -5.52 7.08 -9.46
N ILE A 150 -6.71 7.22 -8.88
CA ILE A 150 -7.20 6.39 -7.78
C ILE A 150 -8.53 5.80 -8.17
N VAL A 151 -8.65 4.48 -8.02
CA VAL A 151 -9.86 3.73 -8.25
C VAL A 151 -10.18 2.89 -7.00
N PRO A 152 -11.43 2.44 -6.83
CA PRO A 152 -11.76 1.52 -5.75
C PRO A 152 -10.95 0.23 -5.84
N ILE A 153 -10.58 -0.34 -4.68
CA ILE A 153 -9.76 -1.55 -4.60
C ILE A 153 -10.36 -2.72 -5.39
N SER A 154 -11.68 -2.89 -5.32
CA SER A 154 -12.43 -3.91 -6.07
C SER A 154 -12.26 -3.74 -7.58
N THR A 155 -12.39 -2.51 -8.08
CA THR A 155 -12.24 -2.17 -9.50
C THR A 155 -10.82 -2.42 -9.98
N ALA A 156 -9.81 -2.07 -9.17
CA ALA A 156 -8.41 -2.37 -9.50
C ALA A 156 -8.11 -3.87 -9.51
N GLN A 157 -8.72 -4.66 -8.63
CA GLN A 157 -8.50 -6.11 -8.62
C GLN A 157 -9.00 -6.76 -9.91
N GLU A 158 -10.13 -6.28 -10.45
CA GLU A 158 -10.68 -6.76 -11.72
C GLU A 158 -9.85 -6.27 -12.92
N ALA A 159 -9.52 -4.98 -12.96
CA ALA A 159 -8.82 -4.37 -14.09
C ALA A 159 -7.33 -4.78 -14.20
N VAL A 160 -6.63 -4.90 -13.06
CA VAL A 160 -5.15 -5.06 -13.03
C VAL A 160 -4.70 -6.52 -13.00
N LEU A 161 -5.48 -7.42 -12.39
CA LEU A 161 -5.02 -8.80 -12.14
C LEU A 161 -5.48 -9.82 -13.18
N GLY A 162 -6.52 -9.55 -13.99
CA GLY A 162 -6.90 -10.38 -15.15
C GLY A 162 -7.21 -11.86 -14.88
N VAL A 163 -7.22 -12.29 -13.62
CA VAL A 163 -7.57 -13.63 -13.13
C VAL A 163 -8.24 -13.46 -11.77
N SER A 164 -9.22 -14.35 -11.48
CA SER A 164 -10.03 -14.46 -10.24
C SER A 164 -9.41 -13.79 -9.00
N PRO A 165 -10.20 -13.18 -8.11
CA PRO A 165 -9.75 -12.28 -7.04
C PRO A 165 -8.76 -12.99 -6.14
N THR A 166 -7.49 -12.97 -6.53
CA THR A 166 -6.42 -13.21 -5.60
C THR A 166 -6.52 -12.01 -4.70
N GLN A 167 -7.01 -12.24 -3.48
CA GLN A 167 -7.15 -11.22 -2.45
C GLN A 167 -5.82 -10.50 -2.19
N SER A 168 -4.73 -10.96 -2.79
CA SER A 168 -3.42 -10.35 -2.90
C SER A 168 -3.43 -8.83 -3.11
N VAL A 169 -2.69 -8.14 -2.25
CA VAL A 169 -2.39 -6.71 -2.35
C VAL A 169 -0.87 -6.52 -2.41
N GLN A 170 -0.42 -5.48 -3.13
CA GLN A 170 1.02 -5.23 -3.27
C GLN A 170 1.62 -4.63 -2.00
N SER A 171 0.84 -3.82 -1.28
CA SER A 171 1.25 -3.25 0.00
C SER A 171 0.05 -2.85 0.85
N ILE A 172 0.27 -2.72 2.15
CA ILE A 172 -0.71 -2.20 3.10
C ILE A 172 -0.14 -0.92 3.73
N LEU A 173 -0.89 0.17 3.62
CA LEU A 173 -0.59 1.43 4.27
C LEU A 173 -1.24 1.46 5.64
N ILE A 174 -0.48 1.85 6.66
CA ILE A 174 -0.96 1.91 8.05
C ILE A 174 -0.62 3.27 8.64
N LYS A 175 -1.62 3.92 9.22
CA LYS A 175 -1.47 5.15 10.02
C LYS A 175 -1.61 4.80 11.49
N ALA A 176 -0.59 5.14 12.27
CA ALA A 176 -0.63 5.00 13.73
C ALA A 176 -1.39 6.18 14.35
N THR A 177 -1.97 5.98 15.52
CA THR A 177 -2.75 7.00 16.24
C THR A 177 -1.93 8.26 16.54
N CYS A 178 -0.64 8.10 16.89
CA CYS A 178 0.30 9.21 16.96
C CYS A 178 1.75 8.76 16.74
N ALA A 179 2.68 9.71 16.67
CA ALA A 179 4.10 9.41 16.50
C ALA A 179 4.68 8.49 17.60
N LYS A 180 4.19 8.63 18.84
CA LYS A 180 4.66 7.81 19.98
C LYS A 180 4.22 6.34 19.87
N THR A 181 3.07 6.08 19.23
CA THR A 181 2.53 4.72 19.10
C THR A 181 3.04 4.00 17.86
N LEU A 182 3.90 4.62 17.05
CA LEU A 182 4.37 4.03 15.80
C LEU A 182 5.10 2.70 16.00
N SER A 183 5.91 2.58 17.06
CA SER A 183 6.56 1.31 17.39
C SER A 183 5.57 0.25 17.88
N ALA A 184 4.51 0.65 18.60
CA ALA A 184 3.47 -0.26 19.04
C ALA A 184 2.63 -0.75 17.85
N ALA A 185 2.19 0.17 17.00
CA ALA A 185 1.48 -0.14 15.75
C ALA A 185 2.29 -1.09 14.86
N TYR A 186 3.62 -0.92 14.80
CA TYR A 186 4.50 -1.85 14.10
C TYR A 186 4.50 -3.25 14.74
N GLN A 187 4.64 -3.35 16.06
CA GLN A 187 4.66 -4.64 16.76
C GLN A 187 3.31 -5.35 16.68
N GLU A 188 2.20 -4.62 16.77
CA GLU A 188 0.84 -5.14 16.60
C GLU A 188 0.64 -5.67 15.19
N ALA A 189 0.96 -4.86 14.17
CA ALA A 189 0.89 -5.31 12.78
C ALA A 189 1.77 -6.53 12.53
N ASP A 190 2.99 -6.55 13.10
CA ASP A 190 3.95 -7.64 12.94
C ASP A 190 3.39 -8.94 13.53
N LYS A 191 2.90 -8.88 14.78
CA LYS A 191 2.28 -10.02 15.46
C LYS A 191 1.06 -10.55 14.71
N GLU A 192 0.16 -9.67 14.28
CA GLU A 192 -1.11 -10.05 13.67
C GLU A 192 -0.91 -10.84 12.40
N LEU A 193 -0.05 -10.35 11.50
CA LEU A 193 0.15 -11.02 10.22
C LEU A 193 1.05 -12.26 10.38
N LEU A 194 1.92 -12.32 11.38
CA LEU A 194 2.59 -13.59 11.73
C LEU A 194 1.57 -14.66 12.16
N MET A 195 0.54 -14.27 12.93
CA MET A 195 -0.54 -15.18 13.32
C MET A 195 -1.39 -15.59 12.11
N LEU A 196 -1.82 -14.64 11.29
CA LEU A 196 -2.65 -14.90 10.09
C LEU A 196 -1.95 -15.81 9.08
N HIS A 197 -0.63 -15.67 8.94
CA HIS A 197 0.17 -16.47 8.01
C HIS A 197 0.77 -17.73 8.64
N GLY A 198 0.44 -18.03 9.91
CA GLY A 198 0.90 -19.23 10.61
C GLY A 198 2.42 -19.30 10.84
N ILE A 199 3.11 -18.16 10.85
CA ILE A 199 4.56 -18.06 10.96
C ILE A 199 4.95 -17.98 12.45
N THR A 200 5.35 -19.11 13.03
CA THR A 200 5.74 -19.21 14.45
C THR A 200 7.14 -18.63 14.74
N THR A 201 7.98 -18.53 13.71
CA THR A 201 9.30 -17.89 13.78
C THR A 201 9.51 -17.11 12.47
N PRO A 202 9.64 -15.78 12.48
CA PRO A 202 9.81 -15.03 11.24
C PRO A 202 11.10 -15.51 10.54
N PRO A 203 11.04 -16.09 9.33
CA PRO A 203 12.25 -16.23 8.53
C PRO A 203 12.83 -14.84 8.29
N LEU A 204 14.15 -14.73 8.11
CA LEU A 204 14.91 -13.46 8.01
C LEU A 204 14.39 -12.46 6.93
N ALA A 205 13.39 -12.84 6.12
CA ALA A 205 12.86 -12.07 5.00
C ALA A 205 11.34 -12.25 4.75
N SER A 206 10.51 -12.51 5.77
CA SER A 206 9.05 -12.67 5.57
C SER A 206 8.37 -11.43 4.98
N TRP A 207 8.84 -10.23 5.35
CA TRP A 207 8.31 -8.96 4.87
C TRP A 207 9.18 -7.76 5.18
N LEU A 208 9.02 -6.71 4.39
CA LEU A 208 9.73 -5.45 4.55
C LEU A 208 8.73 -4.37 4.96
N VAL A 209 8.83 -3.90 6.21
CA VAL A 209 8.11 -2.70 6.64
C VAL A 209 8.99 -1.48 6.42
N LYS A 210 8.51 -0.56 5.57
CA LYS A 210 9.12 0.76 5.36
C LYS A 210 8.38 1.77 6.24
N ILE A 211 9.09 2.33 7.21
CA ILE A 211 8.58 3.45 7.99
C ILE A 211 8.93 4.74 7.24
N LYS A 212 7.90 5.42 6.71
CA LYS A 212 8.03 6.78 6.19
C LYS A 212 7.58 7.76 7.27
N HIS A 213 8.52 8.50 7.85
CA HIS A 213 8.23 9.70 8.62
C HIS A 213 8.08 10.91 7.66
N SER A 214 7.38 11.95 8.10
CA SER A 214 7.14 13.24 7.42
C SER A 214 8.36 13.76 6.60
N PRO A 215 8.19 14.62 5.56
CA PRO A 215 9.13 14.81 4.43
C PRO A 215 10.59 15.18 4.73
N ASN A 216 10.94 15.49 5.98
CA ASN A 216 12.28 15.93 6.38
C ASN A 216 13.10 14.88 7.15
N ALA A 217 12.65 13.62 7.23
CA ALA A 217 13.35 12.59 7.99
C ALA A 217 13.86 11.42 7.12
N HIS A 218 15.18 11.22 7.14
CA HIS A 218 15.90 10.10 6.57
C HIS A 218 15.19 8.75 6.83
N SER A 219 15.05 7.92 5.80
CA SER A 219 14.44 6.59 5.88
C SER A 219 15.19 5.71 6.89
N SER A 220 14.57 5.34 8.01
CA SER A 220 15.13 4.35 8.91
C SER A 220 14.65 2.95 8.50
N ARG A 221 15.61 2.08 8.16
CA ARG A 221 15.37 0.64 7.93
C ARG A 221 15.51 -0.07 9.26
N ILE A 222 14.43 -0.56 9.85
CA ILE A 222 14.54 -1.45 11.02
C ILE A 222 14.76 -2.87 10.51
N ARG A 223 16.01 -3.36 10.62
CA ARG A 223 16.32 -4.79 10.47
C ARG A 223 16.43 -5.40 11.86
N ARG A 224 15.59 -6.38 12.19
CA ARG A 224 15.84 -7.25 13.36
C ARG A 224 16.98 -8.20 13.02
N SER A 225 18.18 -7.86 13.47
CA SER A 225 19.31 -8.80 13.57
C SER A 225 19.18 -9.55 14.90
N LEU A 226 18.68 -10.78 14.87
CA LEU A 226 18.80 -11.68 16.01
C LEU A 226 20.22 -12.25 16.01
N LEU A 227 21.12 -11.60 16.73
CA LEU A 227 22.38 -12.18 17.19
C LEU A 227 22.05 -13.33 18.14
N LEU A 228 21.92 -14.55 17.60
CA LEU A 228 21.86 -15.76 18.42
C LEU A 228 23.23 -15.97 19.06
N GLY A 229 23.34 -15.55 20.33
CA GLY A 229 24.43 -15.90 21.22
C GLY A 229 24.59 -17.41 21.31
N ARG A 230 25.75 -17.91 20.87
CA ARG A 230 26.21 -19.27 21.18
C ARG A 230 26.55 -19.36 22.67
N LEU A 231 25.56 -19.64 23.51
CA LEU A 231 25.76 -20.23 24.83
C LEU A 231 25.27 -21.68 24.78
N ARG A 232 26.19 -22.62 24.54
CA ARG A 232 25.96 -24.04 24.82
C ARG A 232 26.92 -24.51 25.92
N ARG A 233 26.32 -24.59 27.12
CA ARG A 233 26.47 -25.62 28.16
C ARG A 233 27.85 -25.87 28.75
N SER A 234 28.05 -25.28 29.93
CA SER A 234 28.71 -25.93 31.06
C SER A 234 27.94 -27.21 31.44
N LEU A 235 28.65 -28.32 31.68
CA LEU A 235 28.35 -29.32 32.72
C LEU A 235 29.57 -30.25 32.91
N LEU A 236 30.14 -30.16 34.11
CA LEU A 236 30.85 -31.18 34.91
C LEU A 236 31.86 -32.14 34.23
N ARG A 237 33.12 -32.03 34.68
CA ARG A 237 33.80 -33.18 35.32
C ARG A 237 34.91 -32.70 36.28
N ILE A 238 34.58 -32.69 37.57
CA ILE A 238 35.55 -32.77 38.68
C ILE A 238 35.74 -34.25 38.99
N ASN A 239 36.95 -34.79 38.85
CA ASN A 239 37.62 -35.63 39.85
C ASN A 239 39.01 -36.12 39.37
N ARG A 240 40.00 -35.87 40.25
CA ARG A 240 41.24 -36.60 40.61
C ARG A 240 41.74 -37.72 39.66
N TRP A 241 43.04 -37.83 39.37
CA TRP A 241 44.19 -37.87 40.31
C TRP A 241 45.39 -37.05 39.84
#